data_AF-A0A814EN25-F1
#
_entry.id   AF-A0A814EN25-F1
#
_cell.length_a   1.000
_cell.length_b   1.000
_cell.length_c   1.000
_cell.angle_alpha   90.00
_cell.angle_beta   90.00
_cell.angle_gamma   90.00
#
_symmetry.space_group_name_H-M   'P 1'
#
loop_
_entity.id
_entity.type
_entity.pdbx_description
1 polymer ?
#
loop_
_entity_poly.entity_id
_entity_poly.type
_entity_poly.pdbx_seq_one_letter_code
_entity_poly.pdbx_strand_id
1 'polypeptide(L)'
;MTENAHTVENETIGSDKSRASTITSVDELVVSSEPDTRDVPCLTFRFWCIGLLFSIGIPFVNQFFFYRTHPLRMKSMLALLLSYPLGLLMARILPKKSISFGRGLTVSLNPGPFNIVEHMLIVSMTSTAIRQSYSIAILTVIKLFYKKSLNYGIAVLFTIIPQVLGYGIAGTIKCRARLHLTFCETSPLKEQHILALVP
;
A
#
# COMPACT_ATOMS: atom_id res chain seq x y z
N MET A 1 3.53 -22.59 26.27
CA MET A 1 2.88 -21.36 25.74
C MET A 1 3.82 -20.52 24.86
N THR A 2 5.07 -20.94 24.66
CA THR A 2 6.13 -20.25 23.89
C THR A 2 6.39 -20.85 22.49
N GLU A 3 5.79 -22.00 22.15
CA GLU A 3 6.07 -22.72 20.89
C GLU A 3 5.37 -22.11 19.66
N ASN A 4 4.23 -21.42 19.85
CA ASN A 4 3.46 -20.84 18.75
C ASN A 4 3.96 -19.46 18.28
N ALA A 5 4.91 -18.83 19.00
CA ALA A 5 5.45 -17.52 18.62
C ALA A 5 6.53 -17.66 17.54
N HIS A 6 7.39 -18.66 17.67
CA HIS A 6 8.48 -18.92 16.71
C HIS A 6 7.98 -19.38 15.33
N THR A 7 6.87 -20.12 15.28
CA THR A 7 6.29 -20.58 14.00
C THR A 7 5.66 -19.43 13.21
N VAL A 8 5.06 -18.45 13.90
CA VAL A 8 4.46 -17.27 13.26
C VAL A 8 5.55 -16.31 12.73
N GLU A 9 6.67 -16.15 13.43
CA GLU A 9 7.82 -15.39 12.93
C GLU A 9 8.49 -16.05 11.71
N ASN A 10 8.58 -17.37 11.67
CA ASN A 10 9.17 -18.06 10.52
C ASN A 10 8.28 -17.97 9.27
N GLU A 11 6.95 -17.98 9.41
CA GLU A 11 6.04 -17.77 8.27
C GLU A 11 6.01 -16.31 7.79
N THR A 12 6.11 -15.33 8.70
CA THR A 12 6.22 -13.92 8.30
C THR A 12 7.56 -13.62 7.64
N ILE A 13 8.68 -14.13 8.16
CA ILE A 13 10.02 -13.93 7.57
C ILE A 13 10.15 -14.66 6.22
N GLY A 14 9.56 -15.86 6.08
CA GLY A 14 9.53 -16.58 4.80
C GLY A 14 8.69 -15.88 3.73
N SER A 15 7.54 -15.33 4.13
CA SER A 15 6.68 -14.52 3.26
C SER A 15 7.32 -13.18 2.91
N ASP A 16 8.03 -12.53 3.84
CA ASP A 16 8.72 -11.25 3.59
C ASP A 16 9.94 -11.43 2.70
N LYS A 17 10.68 -12.55 2.80
CA LYS A 17 11.81 -12.88 1.90
C LYS A 17 11.33 -13.21 0.48
N SER A 18 10.22 -13.95 0.34
CA SER A 18 9.58 -14.23 -0.95
C SER A 18 8.96 -12.98 -1.56
N ARG A 19 8.34 -12.12 -0.74
CA ARG A 19 7.78 -10.83 -1.16
C ARG A 19 8.87 -9.81 -1.50
N ALA A 20 10.00 -9.79 -0.79
CA ALA A 20 11.13 -8.91 -1.09
C ALA A 20 11.80 -9.28 -2.41
N SER A 21 12.05 -10.57 -2.65
CA SER A 21 12.58 -11.07 -3.94
C SER A 21 11.59 -10.85 -5.09
N THR A 22 10.29 -10.99 -4.83
CA THR A 22 9.26 -10.63 -5.81
C THR A 22 9.31 -9.13 -6.10
N ILE A 23 9.29 -8.26 -5.08
CA ILE A 23 9.34 -6.79 -5.22
C ILE A 23 10.57 -6.34 -6.02
N THR A 24 11.77 -6.91 -5.75
CA THR A 24 12.97 -6.57 -6.53
C THR A 24 12.83 -6.96 -7.99
N SER A 25 12.24 -8.12 -8.30
CA SER A 25 11.98 -8.52 -9.69
C SER A 25 10.90 -7.65 -10.37
N VAL A 26 9.89 -7.18 -9.62
CA VAL A 26 8.87 -6.27 -10.17
C VAL A 26 9.45 -4.88 -10.39
N ASP A 27 10.29 -4.38 -9.48
CA ASP A 27 10.95 -3.07 -9.62
C ASP A 27 11.91 -3.05 -10.81
N GLU A 28 12.58 -4.17 -11.09
CA GLU A 28 13.44 -4.35 -12.26
C GLU A 28 12.63 -4.45 -13.56
N LEU A 29 11.51 -5.16 -13.55
CA LEU A 29 10.57 -5.23 -14.69
C LEU A 29 9.85 -3.89 -14.96
N VAL A 30 9.55 -3.09 -13.92
CA VAL A 30 8.97 -1.74 -14.05
C VAL A 30 10.00 -0.72 -14.55
N VAL A 31 11.27 -0.90 -14.22
CA VAL A 31 12.37 -0.11 -14.78
C VAL A 31 12.68 -0.52 -16.23
N SER A 32 12.51 -1.80 -16.58
CA SER A 32 12.77 -2.34 -17.92
C SER A 32 11.59 -2.25 -18.89
N SER A 33 10.37 -1.93 -18.46
CA SER A 33 9.25 -1.67 -19.37
C SER A 33 9.46 -0.34 -20.08
N GLU A 34 9.54 -0.40 -21.42
CA GLU A 34 9.73 0.72 -22.33
C GLU A 34 8.88 1.95 -21.96
N PRO A 35 9.41 3.18 -22.19
CA PRO A 35 8.72 4.42 -21.87
C PRO A 35 7.34 4.57 -22.54
N ASP A 36 7.05 3.80 -23.59
CA ASP A 36 5.82 3.88 -24.39
C ASP A 36 4.54 3.29 -23.73
N THR A 37 4.65 2.51 -22.65
CA THR A 37 3.46 1.98 -21.93
C THR A 37 2.94 2.94 -20.83
N ARG A 38 3.57 4.11 -20.64
CA ARG A 38 3.27 5.05 -19.54
C ARG A 38 2.10 6.00 -19.79
N ASP A 39 1.49 6.00 -20.97
CA ASP A 39 0.45 6.97 -21.34
C ASP A 39 -0.97 6.59 -20.87
N VAL A 40 -1.13 5.45 -20.20
CA VAL A 40 -2.42 5.09 -19.63
C VAL A 40 -2.69 5.89 -18.35
N PRO A 41 -3.85 6.56 -18.20
CA PRO A 41 -4.11 7.38 -17.03
C PRO A 41 -4.24 6.52 -15.76
N CYS A 42 -3.29 6.68 -14.84
CA CYS A 42 -3.19 5.85 -13.62
C CYS A 42 -4.06 6.37 -12.46
N LEU A 43 -4.46 7.65 -12.49
CA LEU A 43 -4.95 8.40 -11.32
C LEU A 43 -6.31 9.07 -11.59
N THR A 44 -7.26 8.28 -12.07
CA THR A 44 -8.61 8.77 -12.42
C THR A 44 -9.51 8.94 -11.19
N PHE A 45 -10.58 9.72 -11.34
CA PHE A 45 -11.61 9.88 -10.29
C PHE A 45 -12.27 8.54 -9.90
N ARG A 46 -12.49 7.64 -10.87
CA ARG A 46 -13.05 6.30 -10.66
C ARG A 46 -12.18 5.47 -9.72
N PHE A 47 -10.85 5.49 -9.92
CA PHE A 47 -9.89 4.85 -9.04
C PHE A 47 -10.05 5.33 -7.59
N TRP A 48 -10.10 6.64 -7.36
CA TRP A 48 -10.24 7.21 -6.02
C TRP A 48 -11.55 6.82 -5.34
N CYS A 49 -12.68 6.90 -6.05
CA CYS A 49 -13.97 6.53 -5.47
C CYS A 49 -14.03 5.06 -5.06
N ILE A 50 -13.65 4.15 -5.96
CA ILE A 50 -13.71 2.70 -5.71
C ILE A 50 -12.63 2.28 -4.70
N GLY A 51 -11.42 2.83 -4.82
CA GLY A 51 -10.31 2.59 -3.91
C GLY A 51 -10.64 3.01 -2.48
N LEU A 52 -11.18 4.22 -2.28
CA LEU A 52 -11.60 4.69 -0.96
C LEU A 52 -12.76 3.87 -0.39
N LEU A 53 -13.74 3.49 -1.23
CA LEU A 53 -14.87 2.67 -0.79
C LEU A 53 -14.39 1.33 -0.19
N PHE A 54 -13.52 0.60 -0.90
CA PHE A 54 -12.98 -0.66 -0.40
C PHE A 54 -11.97 -0.47 0.73
N SER A 55 -11.16 0.59 0.67
CA SER A 55 -10.17 0.92 1.70
C SER A 55 -10.81 1.34 3.04
N ILE A 56 -12.07 1.80 3.05
CA ILE A 56 -12.82 2.09 4.28
C ILE A 56 -13.68 0.89 4.68
N GLY A 57 -14.41 0.30 3.72
CA GLY A 57 -15.39 -0.75 3.99
C GLY A 57 -14.77 -2.03 4.54
N ILE A 58 -13.72 -2.56 3.91
CA ILE A 58 -13.14 -3.86 4.31
C ILE A 58 -12.47 -3.76 5.69
N PRO A 59 -11.61 -2.76 5.97
CA PRO A 59 -11.00 -2.64 7.29
C PRO A 59 -12.02 -2.34 8.40
N PHE A 60 -13.09 -1.61 8.09
CA PHE A 60 -14.19 -1.38 9.04
C PHE A 60 -14.84 -2.69 9.47
N VAL A 61 -15.21 -3.54 8.51
CA VAL A 61 -15.80 -4.86 8.79
C VAL A 61 -14.83 -5.73 9.59
N ASN A 62 -13.55 -5.76 9.18
CA ASN A 62 -12.53 -6.51 9.91
C ASN A 62 -12.37 -6.01 11.35
N GLN A 63 -12.33 -4.70 11.57
CA GLN A 63 -12.20 -4.10 12.88
C GLN A 63 -13.43 -4.35 13.77
N PHE A 64 -14.62 -4.38 13.18
CA PHE A 64 -15.86 -4.70 13.90
C PHE A 64 -15.85 -6.16 14.40
N PHE A 65 -15.45 -7.11 13.54
CA PHE A 65 -15.38 -8.52 13.91
C PHE A 65 -14.21 -8.87 14.84
N PHE A 66 -13.21 -7.99 14.98
CA PHE A 66 -12.07 -8.20 15.87
C PHE A 66 -12.48 -8.40 17.34
N TYR A 67 -13.55 -7.75 17.79
CA TYR A 67 -14.04 -7.85 19.17
C TYR A 67 -14.96 -9.06 19.42
N ARG A 68 -15.31 -9.82 18.38
CA ARG A 68 -16.14 -11.04 18.51
C ARG A 68 -15.26 -12.26 18.79
N THR A 69 -15.84 -13.24 19.48
CA THR A 69 -15.21 -14.53 19.80
C THR A 69 -14.79 -15.34 18.57
N HIS A 70 -15.54 -15.23 17.47
CA HIS A 70 -15.20 -15.80 16.17
C HIS A 70 -15.00 -14.68 15.14
N PRO A 71 -13.77 -14.16 14.99
CA PRO A 71 -13.51 -13.06 14.08
C PRO A 71 -13.48 -13.54 12.63
N LEU A 72 -14.33 -12.96 11.79
CA LEU A 72 -14.24 -13.10 10.34
C LEU A 72 -13.22 -12.10 9.80
N ARG A 73 -12.16 -12.58 9.14
CA ARG A 73 -11.14 -11.74 8.48
C ARG A 73 -11.34 -11.75 6.98
N MET A 74 -11.79 -10.63 6.43
CA MET A 74 -11.88 -10.41 4.99
C MET A 74 -10.49 -10.22 4.39
N LYS A 75 -10.18 -10.98 3.33
CA LYS A 75 -8.90 -10.93 2.60
C LYS A 75 -8.94 -9.93 1.44
N SER A 76 -7.76 -9.49 1.00
CA SER A 76 -7.59 -8.58 -0.15
C SER A 76 -8.12 -9.16 -1.48
N MET A 77 -8.21 -10.48 -1.58
CA MET A 77 -8.79 -11.17 -2.74
C MET A 77 -10.24 -10.77 -3.01
N LEU A 78 -11.00 -10.38 -1.97
CA LEU A 78 -12.37 -9.90 -2.14
C LEU A 78 -12.41 -8.57 -2.92
N ALA A 79 -11.46 -7.68 -2.65
CA ALA A 79 -11.32 -6.42 -3.38
C ALA A 79 -10.82 -6.62 -4.81
N LEU A 80 -9.92 -7.60 -5.01
CA LEU A 80 -9.49 -8.01 -6.34
C LEU A 80 -10.68 -8.49 -7.17
N LEU A 81 -11.51 -9.40 -6.65
CA LEU A 81 -12.66 -9.92 -7.38
C LEU A 81 -13.77 -8.88 -7.60
N LEU A 82 -14.09 -8.07 -6.57
CA LEU A 82 -15.18 -7.09 -6.66
C LEU A 82 -14.82 -5.84 -7.45
N SER A 83 -13.55 -5.44 -7.52
CA SER A 83 -13.18 -4.20 -8.21
C SER A 83 -13.42 -4.25 -9.72
N TYR A 84 -13.39 -5.45 -10.34
CA TYR A 84 -13.69 -5.61 -11.77
C TYR A 84 -15.17 -5.34 -12.12
N PRO A 85 -16.17 -6.03 -11.52
CA PRO A 85 -17.58 -5.74 -11.80
C PRO A 85 -17.99 -4.33 -11.34
N LEU A 86 -17.45 -3.83 -10.22
CA LEU A 86 -17.75 -2.48 -9.75
C LEU A 86 -17.14 -1.40 -10.66
N GLY A 87 -15.94 -1.64 -11.19
CA GLY A 87 -15.29 -0.77 -12.18
C GLY A 87 -16.09 -0.69 -13.47
N LEU A 88 -16.63 -1.82 -13.94
CA LEU A 88 -17.48 -1.87 -15.14
C LEU A 88 -18.86 -1.22 -14.90
N LEU A 89 -19.47 -1.46 -13.74
CA LEU A 89 -20.75 -0.86 -13.36
C LEU A 89 -20.64 0.66 -13.24
N MET A 90 -19.58 1.15 -12.62
CA MET A 90 -19.32 2.59 -12.51
C MET A 90 -18.95 3.22 -13.86
N ALA A 91 -18.27 2.49 -14.75
CA ALA A 91 -18.03 2.93 -16.13
C ALA A 91 -19.34 3.07 -16.95
N ARG A 92 -20.37 2.28 -16.63
CA ARG A 92 -21.70 2.37 -17.24
C ARG A 92 -22.58 3.46 -16.62
N ILE A 93 -22.41 3.72 -15.31
CA ILE A 93 -23.19 4.73 -14.58
C ILE A 93 -22.67 6.16 -14.81
N LEU A 94 -21.35 6.34 -15.01
CA LEU A 94 -20.74 7.67 -15.16
C LEU A 94 -20.85 8.19 -16.60
N PRO A 95 -21.50 9.34 -16.85
CA PRO A 95 -21.49 9.99 -18.15
C PRO A 95 -20.08 10.49 -18.50
N LYS A 96 -19.73 10.47 -19.79
CA LYS A 96 -18.45 10.96 -20.36
C LYS A 96 -18.32 12.47 -20.23
N LYS A 97 -18.15 13.00 -19.02
CA LYS A 97 -17.97 14.45 -18.77
C LYS A 97 -16.56 14.71 -18.26
N SER A 98 -15.78 15.50 -19.00
CA SER A 98 -14.54 16.08 -18.48
C SER A 98 -14.90 17.21 -17.51
N ILE A 99 -14.61 17.04 -16.22
CA ILE A 99 -14.77 18.11 -15.23
C ILE A 99 -13.46 18.89 -15.23
N SER A 100 -13.51 20.11 -15.75
CA SER A 100 -12.41 21.06 -15.61
C SER A 100 -12.54 21.73 -14.24
N PHE A 101 -11.66 21.37 -13.31
CA PHE A 101 -11.47 22.17 -12.10
C PHE A 101 -10.65 23.37 -12.54
N GLY A 102 -11.15 24.60 -12.29
CA GLY A 102 -10.67 25.89 -12.82
C GLY A 102 -9.22 26.32 -12.50
N ARG A 103 -8.28 25.38 -12.35
CA ARG A 103 -6.82 25.51 -12.21
C ARG A 103 -6.06 24.62 -13.20
N GLY A 104 -6.58 24.47 -14.42
CA GLY A 104 -5.92 23.69 -15.49
C GLY A 104 -5.94 22.17 -15.31
N LEU A 105 -6.66 21.65 -14.29
CA LEU A 105 -6.81 20.22 -14.07
C LEU A 105 -8.08 19.73 -14.78
N THR A 106 -7.93 19.26 -16.01
CA THR A 106 -9.02 18.62 -16.75
C THR A 106 -9.07 17.15 -16.36
N VAL A 107 -9.97 16.78 -15.43
CA VAL A 107 -10.16 15.39 -15.03
C VAL A 107 -11.26 14.79 -15.91
N SER A 108 -10.87 13.94 -16.86
CA SER A 108 -11.83 13.13 -17.60
C SER A 108 -12.44 12.08 -16.66
N LEU A 109 -13.76 12.15 -16.39
CA LEU A 109 -14.44 11.17 -15.54
C LEU A 109 -14.53 9.78 -16.20
N ASN A 110 -14.32 9.68 -17.52
CA ASN A 110 -14.38 8.41 -18.23
C ASN A 110 -13.46 8.42 -19.46
N PRO A 111 -12.13 8.24 -19.28
CA PRO A 111 -11.18 8.20 -20.40
C PRO A 111 -11.21 6.87 -21.18
N GLY A 112 -11.99 5.86 -20.76
CA GLY A 112 -12.06 4.59 -21.48
C GLY A 112 -12.38 3.36 -20.60
N PRO A 113 -12.28 2.15 -21.18
CA PRO A 113 -12.50 0.88 -20.48
C PRO A 113 -11.63 0.75 -19.22
N PHE A 114 -12.06 -0.08 -18.27
CA PHE A 114 -11.37 -0.26 -17.00
C PHE A 114 -9.96 -0.80 -17.23
N ASN A 115 -8.96 -0.03 -16.79
CA ASN A 115 -7.57 -0.33 -17.06
C ASN A 115 -7.03 -1.32 -16.02
N ILE A 116 -6.17 -2.25 -16.46
CA ILE A 116 -5.42 -3.15 -15.58
C ILE A 116 -4.58 -2.38 -14.56
N VAL A 117 -4.05 -1.22 -14.93
CA VAL A 117 -3.27 -0.35 -14.04
C VAL A 117 -4.14 0.22 -12.90
N GLU A 118 -5.34 0.72 -13.23
CA GLU A 118 -6.29 1.21 -12.20
C GLU A 118 -6.72 0.08 -11.26
N HIS A 119 -6.95 -1.11 -11.79
CA HIS A 119 -7.29 -2.30 -11.02
C HIS A 119 -6.18 -2.67 -10.03
N MET A 120 -4.94 -2.77 -10.51
CA MET A 120 -3.77 -3.04 -9.66
C MET A 120 -3.61 -1.97 -8.57
N LEU A 121 -3.86 -0.70 -8.91
CA LEU A 121 -3.76 0.41 -7.96
C LEU A 121 -4.82 0.29 -6.86
N ILE A 122 -6.07 -0.06 -7.18
CA ILE A 122 -7.14 -0.30 -6.18
C ILE A 122 -6.77 -1.45 -5.25
N VAL A 123 -6.24 -2.55 -5.80
CA VAL A 123 -5.87 -3.74 -5.04
C VAL A 123 -4.71 -3.44 -4.10
N SER A 124 -3.68 -2.73 -4.58
CA SER A 124 -2.55 -2.33 -3.74
C SER A 124 -2.98 -1.40 -2.61
N MET A 125 -3.81 -0.39 -2.87
CA MET A 125 -4.40 0.49 -1.85
C MET A 125 -5.21 -0.30 -0.81
N THR A 126 -6.03 -1.24 -1.25
CA THR A 126 -6.85 -2.04 -0.33
C THR A 126 -6.00 -3.01 0.49
N SER A 127 -4.93 -3.56 -0.11
CA SER A 127 -4.05 -4.51 0.56
C SER A 127 -3.32 -3.91 1.76
N THR A 128 -2.98 -2.62 1.69
CA THR A 128 -2.34 -1.91 2.81
C THR A 128 -3.35 -1.51 3.88
N ALA A 129 -4.60 -1.22 3.49
CA ALA A 129 -5.67 -0.79 4.39
C ALA A 129 -6.25 -1.90 5.27
N ILE A 130 -6.23 -3.16 4.82
CA ILE A 130 -6.81 -4.31 5.57
C ILE A 130 -6.15 -4.55 6.93
N ARG A 131 -4.91 -4.10 7.10
CA ARG A 131 -4.13 -4.33 8.32
C ARG A 131 -4.71 -3.54 9.50
N GLN A 132 -5.01 -4.25 10.57
CA GLN A 132 -5.55 -3.68 11.80
C GLN A 132 -4.43 -3.03 12.62
N SER A 133 -4.73 -1.90 13.25
CA SER A 133 -3.75 -1.19 14.08
C SER A 133 -3.76 -1.74 15.51
N TYR A 134 -2.59 -2.13 16.00
CA TYR A 134 -2.42 -2.62 17.38
C TYR A 134 -2.76 -1.56 18.44
N SER A 135 -2.63 -0.27 18.11
CA SER A 135 -2.96 0.85 19.00
C SER A 135 -4.41 0.79 19.52
N ILE A 136 -5.32 0.24 18.73
CA ILE A 136 -6.75 0.13 19.08
C ILE A 136 -6.96 -0.85 20.25
N ALA A 137 -6.18 -1.94 20.30
CA ALA A 137 -6.25 -2.91 21.39
C ALA A 137 -5.78 -2.29 22.71
N ILE A 138 -4.64 -1.57 22.68
CA ILE A 138 -4.10 -0.87 23.86
C ILE A 138 -5.10 0.17 24.38
N LEU A 139 -5.69 0.96 23.48
CA LEU A 139 -6.67 1.97 23.86
C LEU A 139 -7.92 1.35 24.53
N THR A 140 -8.35 0.20 24.02
CA THR A 140 -9.47 -0.56 24.59
C THR A 140 -9.15 -1.06 26.00
N VAL A 141 -7.95 -1.60 26.21
CA VAL A 141 -7.48 -2.05 27.54
C VAL A 141 -7.45 -0.88 28.54
N ILE A 142 -6.92 0.28 28.14
CA ILE A 142 -6.89 1.47 29.01
C ILE A 142 -8.31 1.91 29.41
N LYS A 143 -9.24 1.93 28.45
CA LYS A 143 -10.63 2.32 28.71
C LYS A 143 -11.37 1.30 29.60
N LEU A 144 -11.10 0.00 29.41
CA LEU A 144 -11.80 -1.08 30.12
C LEU A 144 -11.25 -1.34 31.53
N PHE A 145 -9.93 -1.44 31.70
CA PHE A 145 -9.29 -1.77 32.97
C PHE A 145 -9.07 -0.54 33.87
N TYR A 146 -8.67 0.59 33.31
CA TYR A 146 -8.32 1.79 34.09
C TYR A 146 -9.46 2.82 34.17
N LYS A 147 -10.61 2.56 33.53
CA LYS A 147 -11.83 3.40 33.53
C LYS A 147 -11.58 4.89 33.24
N LYS A 148 -10.46 5.25 32.59
CA LYS A 148 -10.16 6.63 32.21
C LYS A 148 -10.80 6.99 30.87
N SER A 149 -11.50 8.12 30.85
CA SER A 149 -12.01 8.73 29.63
C SER A 149 -10.89 9.48 28.91
N LEU A 150 -10.35 8.87 27.85
CA LEU A 150 -9.46 9.55 26.92
C LEU A 150 -10.26 10.39 25.92
N ASN A 151 -9.75 11.58 25.60
CA ASN A 151 -10.30 12.42 24.55
C ASN A 151 -10.21 11.69 23.20
N TYR A 152 -11.30 11.72 22.43
CA TYR A 152 -11.37 11.05 21.13
C TYR A 152 -10.27 11.52 20.15
N GLY A 153 -9.96 12.83 20.14
CA GLY A 153 -8.90 13.37 19.30
C GLY A 153 -7.51 12.79 19.62
N ILE A 154 -7.19 12.60 20.90
CA ILE A 154 -5.91 12.02 21.33
C ILE A 154 -5.84 10.54 20.91
N ALA A 155 -6.94 9.80 21.05
CA ALA A 155 -7.03 8.41 20.63
C ALA A 155 -6.80 8.22 19.11
N VAL A 156 -7.39 9.09 18.30
CA VAL A 156 -7.20 9.08 16.84
C VAL A 156 -5.75 9.43 16.49
N LEU A 157 -5.20 10.48 17.10
CA LEU A 157 -3.83 10.90 16.83
C LEU A 157 -2.81 9.82 17.23
N PHE A 158 -3.00 9.19 18.38
CA PHE A 158 -2.18 8.06 18.84
C PHE A 158 -2.20 6.86 17.88
N THR A 159 -3.31 6.67 17.16
CA THR A 159 -3.45 5.59 16.16
C THR A 159 -2.79 5.96 14.82
N ILE A 160 -2.82 7.23 14.43
CA ILE A 160 -2.30 7.71 13.14
C ILE A 160 -0.76 7.85 13.16
N ILE A 161 -0.17 8.32 14.26
CA ILE A 161 1.27 8.59 14.35
C ILE A 161 2.13 7.36 13.95
N PRO A 162 1.91 6.14 14.49
CA PRO A 162 2.73 4.98 14.15
C PRO A 162 2.62 4.57 12.69
N GLN A 163 1.45 4.78 12.07
CA GLN A 163 1.21 4.46 10.66
C GLN A 163 1.98 5.41 9.75
N VAL A 164 1.89 6.72 10.01
CA VAL A 164 2.61 7.74 9.23
C VAL A 164 4.12 7.60 9.41
N LEU A 165 4.57 7.33 10.64
CA LEU A 165 5.98 7.09 10.93
C LEU A 165 6.52 5.88 10.15
N GLY A 166 5.75 4.78 10.09
CA GLY A 166 6.12 3.60 9.31
C GLY A 166 6.27 3.88 7.82
N TYR A 167 5.34 4.61 7.21
CA TYR A 167 5.44 5.00 5.80
C TYR A 167 6.59 5.98 5.55
N GLY A 168 6.86 6.90 6.49
CA GLY A 168 7.98 7.85 6.40
C GLY A 168 9.35 7.15 6.40
N ILE A 169 9.57 6.23 7.35
CA ILE A 169 10.84 5.48 7.45
C ILE A 169 11.01 4.55 6.24
N ALA A 170 9.95 3.89 5.77
CA ALA A 170 10.01 3.05 4.58
C ALA A 170 10.44 3.84 3.32
N GLY A 171 10.02 5.10 3.21
CA GLY A 171 10.42 6.00 2.12
C GLY A 171 11.91 6.38 2.18
N THR A 172 12.41 6.75 3.37
CA THR A 172 13.82 7.16 3.53
C THR A 172 14.79 6.01 3.32
N ILE A 173 14.45 4.80 3.81
CA ILE A 173 15.27 3.60 3.60
C ILE A 173 15.34 3.25 2.11
N LYS A 174 14.22 3.29 1.38
CA LYS A 174 14.22 3.04 -0.08
C LYS A 174 15.04 4.06 -0.86
N CYS A 175 14.92 5.35 -0.50
CA CYS A 175 15.70 6.42 -1.11
C CYS A 175 17.20 6.21 -0.86
N ARG A 176 17.60 5.89 0.38
CA ARG A 176 19.00 5.65 0.73
C ARG A 176 19.55 4.36 0.12
N ALA A 177 18.76 3.28 0.07
CA ALA A 177 19.15 2.04 -0.57
C ALA A 177 19.40 2.23 -2.08
N ARG A 178 18.53 2.97 -2.77
CA ARG A 178 18.71 3.30 -4.19
C ARG A 178 19.98 4.13 -4.41
N LEU A 179 20.26 5.11 -3.55
CA LEU A 179 21.50 5.90 -3.61
C LEU A 179 22.75 5.02 -3.41
N HIS A 180 22.68 4.06 -2.49
CA HIS A 180 23.79 3.15 -2.19
C HIS A 180 24.07 2.16 -3.33
N LEU A 181 23.02 1.68 -4.00
CA LEU A 181 23.15 0.83 -5.18
C LEU A 181 23.72 1.62 -6.36
N THR A 182 23.27 2.86 -6.58
CA THR A 182 23.87 3.74 -7.60
C THR A 182 25.33 4.06 -7.28
N PHE A 183 25.70 4.24 -6.01
CA PHE A 183 27.11 4.45 -5.61
C PHE A 183 27.96 3.18 -5.82
N CYS A 184 27.41 2.00 -5.56
CA CYS A 184 28.09 0.74 -5.82
C CYS A 184 28.29 0.50 -7.33
N GLU A 185 27.28 0.80 -8.15
CA GLU A 185 27.34 0.62 -9.60
C GLU A 185 28.23 1.65 -10.31
N THR A 186 28.38 2.85 -9.72
CA THR A 186 29.28 3.91 -10.21
C THR A 186 30.70 3.81 -9.65
N SER A 187 31.02 2.76 -8.90
CA SER A 187 32.36 2.50 -8.36
C SER A 187 33.34 1.65 -9.21
N PRO A 188 33.19 1.40 -10.54
CA PRO A 188 34.26 0.73 -11.32
C PRO A 188 35.48 1.64 -11.54
N LEU A 189 35.41 2.94 -11.21
CA LEU A 189 36.54 3.86 -11.31
C LEU A 189 37.64 3.63 -10.25
N LYS A 190 37.37 2.86 -9.19
CA LYS A 190 38.42 2.50 -8.21
C LYS A 190 39.27 1.30 -8.66
N GLU A 191 38.75 0.44 -9.54
CA GLU A 191 39.49 -0.71 -10.05
C GLU A 191 40.51 -0.33 -11.14
N GLN A 192 40.16 0.65 -11.98
CA GLN A 192 41.06 1.17 -13.03
C GLN A 192 42.30 1.89 -12.45
N HIS A 193 42.17 2.58 -11.31
CA HIS A 193 43.29 3.29 -10.67
C HIS A 193 44.24 2.39 -9.88
N ILE A 194 43.79 1.20 -9.45
CA ILE A 194 44.65 0.24 -8.71
C ILE A 194 45.47 -0.61 -9.69
N LEU A 195 44.94 -0.94 -10.87
CA LEU A 195 45.67 -1.65 -11.94
C LEU A 195 46.78 -0.82 -12.61
N ALA A 196 46.79 0.51 -12.44
CA ALA A 196 47.83 1.39 -12.97
C ALA A 196 49.00 1.67 -12.00
N LEU A 197 48.95 1.14 -10.77
CA LEU A 197 49.91 1.41 -9.68
C LEU A 197 50.62 0.15 -9.15
N VAL A 198 50.38 -1.01 -9.76
CA VAL A 198 51.13 -2.24 -9.52
C VAL A 198 52.11 -2.42 -10.69
N PRO A 199 53.38 -1.99 -10.54
CA PRO A 199 54.45 -2.36 -11.47
C PRO A 199 54.83 -3.84 -11.35
#